data_AF-A0A9D3AQ90-F1
#
_entry.id   AF-A0A9D3AQ90-F1
#
_cell.length_a   1.000
_cell.length_b   1.000
_cell.length_c   1.000
_cell.angle_alpha   90.00
_cell.angle_beta   90.00
_cell.angle_gamma   90.00
#
_symmetry.space_group_name_H-M   'P 1'
#
loop_
_entity.id
_entity.type
_entity.pdbx_description
1 polymer ?
#
loop_
_entity_poly.entity_id
_entity_poly.type
_entity_poly.pdbx_seq_one_letter_code
_entity_poly.pdbx_strand_id
1 'polypeptide(L)'
;MSVKKWLLGFLAALLGGVVLLAACNVIVDPFGVFGDRFFQWYAYDMTQNPRVAKIAYLDQHYQDYNAYVIGSSKASSLSVEALNAYTGDRYYNMTWYGGDLLDEAQLAAYLVEHYQVEHILLTIDPESASLYDQGSQSDLRQAMHGKVCGESGLLFYGRYLFANLGYAWDKLVSRLAAGYLPDDSTVYVPETGVYDKTLRDSSPIQDMASYLAYEGMATTLAPASMDYIDEAIAAIQQIKDLCDQNGIGFTMVGVPVSQAEFSAYPREGVEEFWTRAAQIDDFYAFWGNNSINGDLRYFYDVQHFRNNAGAMVLATLFDDASVYVPEGFGALTTAENVAEVIQAAYAQGEGGEELTAEVPILMYHSFTDRADEVSGTTVLASDFAAQLQALRDAGYTSVSYQQLIDFVTQGTDLPDKPVVITIDDGYRNNLELAAPLLEQYGFTANIAVIGVSVGKSTYKDTGQPITPHFSLEEALPWVQRGVLTLTTHSYDMHQVAALDGEGCRQGVLQLEGESERAYVAALTQDYLQAQQQLEEVVGETCPVYTYPNGLCSPLSEVVLQGLGVQVSVTTQSGANQLLKGAEQSLYQLRRLTVEGALTAQDLLERIEESLQAIQ
;
A
#
# COMPACT_ATOMS: atom_id res chain seq x y z
N MET A 1 60.94 31.23 3.58
CA MET A 1 59.75 31.77 4.27
C MET A 1 60.05 31.78 5.77
N SER A 2 59.73 32.84 6.53
CA SER A 2 60.02 32.82 7.99
C SER A 2 59.06 31.87 8.71
N VAL A 3 59.52 31.24 9.80
CA VAL A 3 58.71 30.32 10.63
C VAL A 3 57.37 30.96 11.01
N LYS A 4 57.37 32.26 11.35
CA LYS A 4 56.14 33.04 11.64
C LYS A 4 55.18 33.13 10.43
N LYS A 5 55.68 33.37 9.22
CA LYS A 5 54.87 33.42 8.00
C LYS A 5 54.32 32.04 7.63
N TRP A 6 55.10 30.98 7.82
CA TRP A 6 54.64 29.61 7.61
C TRP A 6 53.56 29.22 8.62
N LEU A 7 53.76 29.50 9.91
CA LEU A 7 52.76 29.25 10.96
C LEU A 7 51.44 29.99 10.69
N LEU A 8 51.51 31.27 10.33
CA LEU A 8 50.33 32.05 9.95
C LEU A 8 49.62 31.47 8.72
N GLY A 9 50.36 31.07 7.69
CA GLY A 9 49.80 30.43 6.49
C GLY A 9 49.16 29.07 6.79
N PHE A 10 49.80 28.26 7.63
CA PHE A 10 49.28 26.95 8.06
C PHE A 10 48.00 27.10 8.89
N LEU A 11 47.97 27.99 9.88
CA LEU A 11 46.77 28.25 10.69
C LEU A 11 45.63 28.82 9.84
N ALA A 12 45.93 29.70 8.88
CA ALA A 12 44.94 30.21 7.94
C ALA A 12 44.37 29.11 7.02
N ALA A 13 45.22 28.19 6.54
CA ALA A 13 44.78 27.05 5.74
C ALA A 13 43.92 26.07 6.56
N LEU A 14 44.30 25.79 7.80
CA LEU A 14 43.55 24.93 8.71
C LEU A 14 42.19 25.55 9.04
N LEU A 15 42.15 26.85 9.36
CA LEU A 15 40.90 27.58 9.56
C LEU A 15 40.05 27.58 8.29
N GLY A 16 40.65 27.78 7.11
CA GLY A 16 39.97 27.68 5.83
C GLY A 16 39.35 26.31 5.60
N GLY A 17 40.05 25.23 5.95
CA GLY A 17 39.52 23.86 5.89
C GLY A 17 38.32 23.65 6.82
N VAL A 18 38.39 24.14 8.06
CA VAL A 18 37.28 24.07 9.02
C VAL A 18 36.06 24.85 8.53
N VAL A 19 36.26 26.05 7.96
CA VAL A 19 35.19 26.86 7.39
C VAL A 19 34.57 26.20 6.16
N LEU A 20 35.37 25.57 5.29
CA LEU A 20 34.86 24.85 4.12
C LEU A 20 34.05 23.60 4.51
N LEU A 21 34.51 22.85 5.52
CA LEU A 21 33.77 21.73 6.10
C LEU A 21 32.40 22.20 6.62
N ALA A 22 32.40 23.23 7.46
CA ALA A 22 31.19 23.83 8.00
C ALA A 22 30.24 24.31 6.91
N ALA A 23 30.76 25.04 5.91
CA ALA A 23 29.97 25.53 4.79
C ALA A 23 29.37 24.39 3.96
N CYS A 24 30.11 23.30 3.73
CA CYS A 24 29.59 22.15 3.01
C CYS A 24 28.41 21.51 3.75
N ASN A 25 28.52 21.28 5.06
CA ASN A 25 27.45 20.72 5.86
C ASN A 25 26.23 21.64 5.99
N VAL A 26 26.41 22.97 5.95
CA VAL A 26 25.26 23.92 5.92
C VAL A 26 24.58 23.97 4.56
N ILE A 27 25.34 23.84 3.47
CA ILE A 27 24.81 23.94 2.10
C ILE A 27 24.13 22.63 1.67
N VAL A 28 24.76 21.49 1.96
CA VAL A 28 24.22 20.17 1.60
C VAL A 28 23.19 19.70 2.61
N ASP A 29 23.41 20.03 3.88
CA ASP A 29 22.51 19.77 5.01
C ASP A 29 21.91 18.36 5.00
N PRO A 30 22.74 17.31 5.15
CA PRO A 30 22.30 15.93 4.97
C PRO A 30 21.30 15.43 6.01
N PHE A 31 21.05 16.21 7.07
CA PHE A 31 20.10 15.90 8.14
C PHE A 31 18.97 16.96 8.23
N GLY A 32 18.92 17.92 7.31
CA GLY A 32 17.94 19.01 7.31
C GLY A 32 18.04 19.98 8.50
N VAL A 33 19.10 19.93 9.31
CA VAL A 33 19.26 20.68 10.57
C VAL A 33 19.25 22.20 10.34
N PHE A 34 19.75 22.64 9.18
CA PHE A 34 19.82 24.04 8.77
C PHE A 34 18.67 24.44 7.84
N GLY A 35 17.66 23.56 7.71
CA GLY A 35 16.43 23.75 6.96
C GLY A 35 16.50 23.36 5.49
N ASP A 36 17.58 22.69 5.06
CA ASP A 36 17.85 22.26 3.68
C ASP A 36 17.44 23.27 2.59
N ARG A 37 17.95 24.49 2.73
CA ARG A 37 17.51 25.64 1.91
C ARG A 37 17.90 25.55 0.44
N PHE A 38 18.79 24.63 0.07
CA PHE A 38 19.29 24.52 -1.30
C PHE A 38 18.69 23.32 -2.05
N PHE A 39 18.72 22.13 -1.45
CA PHE A 39 18.18 20.94 -2.11
C PHE A 39 16.68 20.76 -1.86
N GLN A 40 16.18 21.23 -0.71
CA GLN A 40 14.81 21.05 -0.25
C GLN A 40 14.34 19.59 -0.39
N TRP A 41 15.24 18.65 -0.14
CA TRP A 41 14.98 17.23 -0.26
C TRP A 41 14.66 16.63 1.11
N TYR A 42 13.60 17.16 1.72
CA TYR A 42 13.21 16.84 3.10
C TYR A 42 12.96 15.35 3.33
N ALA A 43 12.49 14.61 2.31
CA ALA A 43 12.33 13.16 2.39
C ALA A 43 13.66 12.45 2.71
N TYR A 44 14.76 12.90 2.11
CA TYR A 44 16.09 12.39 2.41
C TYR A 44 16.53 12.74 3.83
N ASP A 45 16.32 13.99 4.24
CA ASP A 45 16.71 14.46 5.56
C ASP A 45 15.98 13.70 6.68
N MET A 46 14.67 13.51 6.52
CA MET A 46 13.83 12.72 7.43
C MET A 46 14.23 11.25 7.46
N THR A 47 14.69 10.70 6.34
CA THR A 47 15.22 9.34 6.29
C THR A 47 16.53 9.21 7.06
N GLN A 48 17.38 10.25 7.08
CA GLN A 48 18.63 10.23 7.85
C GLN A 48 18.40 10.42 9.35
N ASN A 49 17.55 11.36 9.75
CA ASN A 49 17.12 11.55 11.14
C ASN A 49 15.76 12.28 11.20
N PRO A 50 14.65 11.56 11.41
CA PRO A 50 13.32 12.16 11.43
C PRO A 50 13.08 13.06 12.66
N ARG A 51 13.69 12.76 13.82
CA ARG A 51 13.57 13.57 15.05
C ARG A 51 14.11 14.99 14.88
N VAL A 52 15.07 15.16 13.97
CA VAL A 52 15.68 16.45 13.65
C VAL A 52 15.01 17.09 12.44
N ALA A 53 14.95 16.36 11.32
CA ALA A 53 14.50 16.92 10.06
C ALA A 53 13.03 17.33 10.09
N LYS A 54 12.15 16.59 10.81
CA LYS A 54 10.74 16.99 10.93
C LYS A 54 10.56 18.29 11.70
N ILE A 55 11.34 18.52 12.75
CA ILE A 55 11.31 19.79 13.49
C ILE A 55 11.80 20.94 12.61
N ALA A 56 12.88 20.73 11.85
CA ALA A 56 13.41 21.73 10.93
C ALA A 56 12.49 22.00 9.72
N TYR A 57 11.73 21.00 9.27
CA TYR A 57 10.67 21.13 8.29
C TYR A 57 9.52 21.98 8.88
N LEU A 58 9.02 21.63 10.07
CA LEU A 58 7.97 22.40 10.74
C LEU A 58 8.36 23.84 11.03
N ASP A 59 9.62 24.16 11.33
CA ASP A 59 10.07 25.55 11.48
C ASP A 59 9.74 26.43 10.24
N GLN A 60 9.60 25.81 9.07
CA GLN A 60 9.28 26.46 7.80
C GLN A 60 7.81 26.30 7.39
N HIS A 61 7.12 25.28 7.92
CA HIS A 61 5.81 24.82 7.45
C HIS A 61 4.73 24.70 8.54
N TYR A 62 5.00 25.07 9.80
CA TYR A 62 4.07 24.86 10.91
C TYR A 62 2.70 25.54 10.71
N GLN A 63 2.62 26.57 9.87
CA GLN A 63 1.35 27.26 9.56
C GLN A 63 0.40 26.42 8.71
N ASP A 64 0.94 25.42 8.02
CA ASP A 64 0.17 24.50 7.19
C ASP A 64 -0.62 23.50 8.05
N TYR A 65 -0.27 23.35 9.33
CA TYR A 65 -0.83 22.34 10.24
C TYR A 65 -1.43 22.98 11.49
N ASN A 66 -2.46 22.36 12.04
CA ASN A 66 -3.05 22.71 13.35
C ASN A 66 -3.27 21.47 14.23
N ALA A 67 -3.07 20.26 13.72
CA ALA A 67 -3.25 19.03 14.45
C ALA A 67 -2.06 18.09 14.23
N TYR A 68 -1.80 17.20 15.19
CA TYR A 68 -0.61 16.35 15.15
C TYR A 68 -0.92 14.93 15.60
N VAL A 69 -0.45 13.95 14.83
CA VAL A 69 -0.37 12.55 15.26
C VAL A 69 0.99 12.33 15.91
N ILE A 70 1.01 11.88 17.16
CA ILE A 70 2.23 11.51 17.89
C ILE A 70 2.13 10.05 18.33
N GLY A 71 3.24 9.31 18.27
CA GLY A 71 3.22 7.87 18.46
C GLY A 71 4.43 7.14 17.91
N SER A 72 4.45 5.82 18.15
CA SER A 72 5.43 4.88 17.63
C SER A 72 5.43 4.83 16.09
N SER A 73 6.36 4.07 15.51
CA SER A 73 6.45 3.87 14.05
C SER A 73 5.17 3.30 13.43
N LYS A 74 4.32 2.65 14.25
CA LYS A 74 3.02 2.08 13.84
C LYS A 74 2.02 3.17 13.44
N ALA A 75 2.09 4.35 14.06
CA ALA A 75 1.22 5.50 13.75
C ALA A 75 1.32 5.98 12.29
N SER A 76 2.40 5.63 11.60
CA SER A 76 2.62 5.93 10.18
C SER A 76 1.51 5.40 9.25
N SER A 77 0.75 4.39 9.69
CA SER A 77 -0.35 3.83 8.88
C SER A 77 -1.70 4.51 9.10
N LEU A 78 -1.76 5.56 9.93
CA LEU A 78 -2.94 6.43 10.03
C LEU A 78 -2.82 7.57 8.99
N SER A 79 -3.70 7.56 7.99
CA SER A 79 -3.72 8.60 6.94
C SER A 79 -4.12 9.95 7.52
N VAL A 80 -3.25 10.95 7.33
CA VAL A 80 -3.54 12.33 7.71
C VAL A 80 -4.58 12.95 6.78
N GLU A 81 -4.64 12.53 5.52
CA GLU A 81 -5.66 12.97 4.55
C GLU A 81 -7.06 12.53 4.99
N ALA A 82 -7.21 11.28 5.41
CA ALA A 82 -8.47 10.77 5.95
C ALA A 82 -8.84 11.49 7.25
N LEU A 83 -7.88 11.66 8.18
CA LEU A 83 -8.10 12.45 9.41
C LEU A 83 -8.57 13.87 9.09
N ASN A 84 -7.93 14.56 8.14
CA ASN A 84 -8.33 15.89 7.70
C ASN A 84 -9.75 15.91 7.11
N ALA A 85 -10.12 14.87 6.35
CA ALA A 85 -11.46 14.74 5.79
C ALA A 85 -12.53 14.54 6.87
N TYR A 86 -12.26 13.76 7.92
CA TYR A 86 -13.20 13.53 9.02
C TYR A 86 -13.36 14.72 9.96
N THR A 87 -12.26 15.43 10.25
CA THR A 87 -12.21 16.45 11.31
C THR A 87 -12.33 17.88 10.77
N GLY A 88 -11.88 18.12 9.54
CA GLY A 88 -11.65 19.45 8.99
C GLY A 88 -10.33 20.10 9.43
N ASP A 89 -9.50 19.39 10.20
CA ASP A 89 -8.18 19.83 10.62
C ASP A 89 -7.13 19.61 9.52
N ARG A 90 -5.89 20.00 9.84
CA ARG A 90 -4.68 19.83 9.03
C ARG A 90 -3.63 19.12 9.89
N TYR A 91 -3.72 17.80 9.90
CA TYR A 91 -2.85 16.90 10.62
C TYR A 91 -1.47 16.79 9.96
N TYR A 92 -0.45 16.72 10.81
CA TYR A 92 0.89 16.27 10.45
C TYR A 92 1.30 15.08 11.33
N ASN A 93 1.85 14.02 10.73
CA ASN A 93 2.26 12.82 11.44
C ASN A 93 3.72 12.91 11.90
N MET A 94 3.92 12.93 13.22
CA MET A 94 5.24 13.08 13.83
C MET A 94 5.97 11.76 14.06
N THR A 95 5.40 10.61 13.66
CA THR A 95 5.99 9.28 13.83
C THR A 95 7.45 9.18 13.37
N TRP A 96 8.26 8.39 14.05
CA TRP A 96 9.65 8.13 13.69
C TRP A 96 10.11 6.76 14.16
N TYR A 97 11.29 6.35 13.68
CA TYR A 97 11.89 5.07 14.05
C TYR A 97 12.17 4.98 15.56
N GLY A 98 11.63 3.95 16.21
CA GLY A 98 11.89 3.65 17.62
C GLY A 98 11.55 4.80 18.56
N GLY A 99 10.48 5.55 18.28
CA GLY A 99 9.93 6.54 19.22
C GLY A 99 9.30 5.85 20.42
N ASP A 100 9.39 6.49 21.58
CA ASP A 100 8.70 6.05 22.79
C ASP A 100 7.90 7.21 23.42
N LEU A 101 7.20 6.92 24.52
CA LEU A 101 6.33 7.90 25.18
C LEU A 101 7.11 9.07 25.81
N LEU A 102 8.40 8.93 26.13
CA LEU A 102 9.21 10.05 26.59
C LEU A 102 9.43 11.05 25.45
N ASP A 103 9.85 10.54 24.30
CA ASP A 103 10.03 11.31 23.07
C ASP A 103 8.72 12.05 22.70
N GLU A 104 7.58 11.35 22.79
CA GLU A 104 6.25 11.89 22.47
C GLU A 104 5.81 12.99 23.44
N ALA A 105 6.05 12.83 24.75
CA ALA A 105 5.72 13.85 25.74
C ALA A 105 6.57 15.12 25.59
N GLN A 106 7.86 14.97 25.28
CA GLN A 106 8.75 16.10 24.98
C GLN A 106 8.34 16.81 23.69
N LEU A 107 7.99 16.04 22.66
CA LEU A 107 7.50 16.58 21.41
C LEU A 107 6.19 17.35 21.59
N ALA A 108 5.21 16.78 22.29
CA ALA A 108 3.93 17.44 22.55
C ALA A 108 4.13 18.79 23.26
N ALA A 109 4.99 18.84 24.28
CA ALA A 109 5.35 20.08 24.96
C ALA A 109 5.94 21.12 24.00
N TYR A 110 6.89 20.71 23.14
CA TYR A 110 7.48 21.59 22.14
C TYR A 110 6.44 22.11 21.13
N LEU A 111 5.58 21.24 20.59
CA LEU A 111 4.55 21.63 19.63
C LEU A 111 3.59 22.67 20.23
N VAL A 112 3.10 22.43 21.44
CA VAL A 112 2.15 23.33 22.13
C VAL A 112 2.79 24.66 22.51
N GLU A 113 4.09 24.67 22.88
CA GLU A 113 4.79 25.91 23.20
C GLU A 113 5.06 26.79 21.97
N HIS A 114 5.29 26.18 20.80
CA HIS A 114 5.82 26.89 19.64
C HIS A 114 4.86 27.06 18.47
N TYR A 115 3.83 26.22 18.36
CA TYR A 115 2.91 26.19 17.23
C TYR A 115 1.46 26.33 17.68
N GLN A 116 0.56 26.59 16.72
CA GLN A 116 -0.88 26.53 16.97
C GLN A 116 -1.31 25.06 16.92
N VAL A 117 -1.72 24.52 18.06
CA VAL A 117 -2.19 23.14 18.17
C VAL A 117 -3.65 23.16 18.61
N GLU A 118 -4.52 22.58 17.80
CA GLU A 118 -5.95 22.43 18.04
C GLU A 118 -6.30 20.99 18.44
N HIS A 119 -5.56 19.99 17.97
CA HIS A 119 -5.76 18.58 18.33
C HIS A 119 -4.45 17.78 18.35
N ILE A 120 -4.26 16.93 19.36
CA ILE A 120 -3.26 15.87 19.40
C ILE A 120 -3.92 14.48 19.39
N LEU A 121 -3.56 13.65 18.41
CA LEU A 121 -3.89 12.22 18.40
C LEU A 121 -2.66 11.43 18.87
N LEU A 122 -2.76 10.79 20.03
CA LEU A 122 -1.73 9.93 20.59
C LEU A 122 -2.04 8.46 20.27
N THR A 123 -1.10 7.78 19.61
CA THR A 123 -1.18 6.32 19.49
C THR A 123 -0.43 5.65 20.62
N ILE A 124 -1.03 4.64 21.23
CA ILE A 124 -0.37 3.76 22.20
C ILE A 124 -0.35 2.33 21.65
N ASP A 125 0.57 1.51 22.15
CA ASP A 125 0.65 0.07 21.90
C ASP A 125 1.44 -0.62 23.03
N PRO A 126 1.51 -1.97 23.11
CA PRO A 126 2.25 -2.65 24.18
C PRO A 126 3.75 -2.28 24.24
N GLU A 127 4.37 -1.96 23.11
CA GLU A 127 5.78 -1.54 23.04
C GLU A 127 6.00 -0.22 23.79
N SER A 128 4.98 0.65 23.85
CA SER A 128 5.03 1.93 24.57
C SER A 128 5.35 1.77 26.06
N ALA A 129 5.10 0.59 26.65
CA ALA A 129 5.43 0.28 28.04
C ALA A 129 6.64 -0.65 28.21
N SER A 130 7.30 -1.01 27.11
CA SER A 130 8.44 -1.93 27.05
C SER A 130 9.76 -1.24 26.82
N LEU A 131 9.73 -0.10 26.13
CA LEU A 131 10.90 0.72 25.84
C LEU A 131 10.71 2.12 26.43
N TYR A 132 11.78 2.63 27.04
CA TYR A 132 11.88 4.00 27.53
C TYR A 132 13.33 4.44 27.41
N ASP A 133 13.78 4.61 26.16
CA ASP A 133 15.14 4.99 25.83
C ASP A 133 15.28 6.51 25.90
N GLN A 134 16.31 7.00 26.58
CA GLN A 134 16.60 8.44 26.60
C GLN A 134 17.32 8.90 25.33
N GLY A 135 17.61 7.97 24.41
CA GLY A 135 18.28 8.21 23.13
C GLY A 135 19.71 8.70 23.31
N SER A 136 20.59 8.34 22.37
CA SER A 136 21.94 8.91 22.39
C SER A 136 22.01 10.19 21.55
N GLN A 137 22.18 11.33 22.23
CA GLN A 137 22.52 12.58 21.57
C GLN A 137 23.87 12.52 20.82
N SER A 138 24.70 11.48 21.00
CA SER A 138 25.96 11.33 20.26
C SER A 138 25.76 10.77 18.85
N ASP A 139 24.68 10.04 18.60
CA ASP A 139 24.39 9.49 17.28
C ASP A 139 23.57 10.48 16.46
N LEU A 140 24.14 10.97 15.36
CA LEU A 140 23.49 11.97 14.49
C LEU A 140 22.21 11.44 13.83
N ARG A 141 22.03 10.11 13.73
CA ARG A 141 20.85 9.49 13.12
C ARG A 141 19.69 9.30 14.11
N GLN A 142 19.98 9.36 15.41
CA GLN A 142 19.00 9.12 16.48
C GLN A 142 18.83 10.31 17.45
N ALA A 143 19.71 11.31 17.38
CA ALA A 143 19.65 12.47 18.26
C ALA A 143 18.31 13.21 18.10
N MET A 144 17.67 13.52 19.23
CA MET A 144 16.52 14.42 19.28
C MET A 144 16.93 15.84 18.90
N HIS A 145 16.03 16.60 18.26
CA HIS A 145 16.30 18.01 17.97
C HIS A 145 16.57 18.79 19.27
N GLY A 146 17.64 19.60 19.31
CA GLY A 146 18.04 20.32 20.53
C GLY A 146 16.96 21.24 21.11
N LYS A 147 16.05 21.74 20.26
CA LYS A 147 14.87 22.51 20.69
C LYS A 147 13.85 21.69 21.48
N VAL A 148 13.71 20.39 21.19
CA VAL A 148 12.75 19.49 21.82
C VAL A 148 13.31 18.96 23.14
N CYS A 149 14.56 18.49 23.14
CA CYS A 149 15.20 17.93 24.35
C CYS A 149 15.88 18.99 25.24
N GLY A 150 15.90 20.26 24.84
CA GLY A 150 16.52 21.36 25.59
C GLY A 150 18.05 21.43 25.51
N GLU A 151 18.70 20.72 24.57
CA GLU A 151 20.15 20.83 24.34
C GLU A 151 20.53 22.26 23.91
N SER A 152 21.66 22.76 24.42
CA SER A 152 22.21 24.05 23.98
C SER A 152 22.41 24.09 22.48
N GLY A 153 21.84 25.09 21.81
CA GLY A 153 21.96 25.25 20.36
C GLY A 153 23.41 25.25 19.87
N LEU A 154 24.38 25.76 20.65
CA LEU A 154 25.79 25.73 20.25
C LEU A 154 26.35 24.30 20.18
N LEU A 155 25.94 23.42 21.09
CA LEU A 155 26.34 22.01 21.09
C LEU A 155 25.59 21.25 19.99
N PHE A 156 24.27 21.46 19.90
CA PHE A 156 23.42 20.84 18.89
C PHE A 156 23.87 21.19 17.47
N TYR A 157 23.85 22.47 17.07
CA TYR A 157 24.26 22.85 15.72
C TYR A 157 25.75 22.58 15.45
N GLY A 158 26.59 22.67 16.48
CA GLY A 158 28.03 22.41 16.38
C GLY A 158 28.35 20.99 15.91
N ARG A 159 27.60 19.96 16.35
CA ARG A 159 27.85 18.57 15.92
C ARG A 159 27.57 18.36 14.44
N TYR A 160 26.51 18.98 13.91
CA TYR A 160 26.12 18.85 12.50
C TYR A 160 27.01 19.70 11.59
N LEU A 161 27.45 20.87 12.07
CA LEU A 161 28.38 21.73 11.34
C LEU A 161 29.70 21.01 11.01
N PHE A 162 30.17 20.15 11.91
CA PHE A 162 31.42 19.40 11.75
C PHE A 162 31.20 17.90 11.52
N ALA A 163 30.00 17.51 11.05
CA ALA A 163 29.71 16.13 10.66
C ALA A 163 30.65 15.64 9.54
N ASN A 164 30.82 14.32 9.47
CA ASN A 164 31.63 13.68 8.44
C ASN A 164 31.07 14.00 7.04
N LEU A 165 31.92 14.46 6.11
CA LEU A 165 31.54 14.79 4.73
C LEU A 165 30.99 13.59 3.94
N GLY A 166 31.15 12.36 4.43
CA GLY A 166 30.50 11.17 3.88
C GLY A 166 28.99 11.35 3.79
N TYR A 167 28.33 11.91 4.81
CA TYR A 167 26.88 12.15 4.77
C TYR A 167 26.47 13.13 3.66
N ALA A 168 27.24 14.20 3.47
CA ALA A 168 27.00 15.16 2.40
C ALA A 168 27.23 14.53 1.02
N TRP A 169 28.27 13.71 0.89
CA TRP A 169 28.54 12.96 -0.34
C TRP A 169 27.42 11.98 -0.67
N ASP A 170 26.94 11.22 0.33
CA ASP A 170 25.86 10.26 0.18
C ASP A 170 24.58 10.93 -0.33
N LYS A 171 24.19 12.09 0.23
CA LYS A 171 23.03 12.88 -0.26
C LYS A 171 23.16 13.27 -1.73
N LEU A 172 24.35 13.74 -2.14
CA LEU A 172 24.58 14.14 -3.53
C LEU A 172 24.52 12.95 -4.50
N VAL A 173 25.07 11.81 -4.11
CA VAL A 173 25.03 10.59 -4.93
C VAL A 173 23.61 10.03 -5.01
N SER A 174 22.92 9.92 -3.88
CA SER A 174 21.51 9.49 -3.83
C SER A 174 20.65 10.39 -4.71
N ARG A 175 20.87 11.72 -4.71
CA ARG A 175 20.09 12.65 -5.53
C ARG A 175 20.23 12.40 -7.04
N LEU A 176 21.40 11.94 -7.48
CA LEU A 176 21.64 11.60 -8.88
C LEU A 176 21.05 10.24 -9.26
N ALA A 177 20.86 9.36 -8.29
CA ALA A 177 20.30 8.02 -8.48
C ALA A 177 18.78 7.95 -8.24
N ALA A 178 18.19 8.96 -7.56
CA ALA A 178 16.79 8.97 -7.16
C ALA A 178 15.84 8.76 -8.36
N GLY A 179 15.02 7.72 -8.25
CA GLY A 179 13.98 7.37 -9.21
C GLY A 179 12.61 7.96 -8.84
N TYR A 180 11.59 7.46 -9.51
CA TYR A 180 10.18 7.74 -9.27
C TYR A 180 9.67 6.95 -8.04
N LEU A 181 10.10 5.71 -7.89
CA LEU A 181 9.74 4.88 -6.74
C LEU A 181 10.58 5.24 -5.52
N PRO A 182 10.00 5.18 -4.31
CA PRO A 182 10.76 5.39 -3.08
C PRO A 182 11.84 4.31 -2.91
N ASP A 183 12.98 4.73 -2.38
CA ASP A 183 14.09 3.85 -1.99
C ASP A 183 14.52 4.10 -0.54
N ASP A 184 15.61 3.45 -0.11
CA ASP A 184 16.19 3.60 1.24
C ASP A 184 16.63 5.04 1.57
N SER A 185 16.55 5.98 0.63
CA SER A 185 16.89 7.38 0.78
C SER A 185 15.67 8.31 0.82
N THR A 186 14.46 7.81 0.59
CA THR A 186 13.21 8.60 0.60
C THR A 186 12.08 7.85 1.29
N VAL A 187 12.27 7.48 2.56
CA VAL A 187 11.31 6.67 3.31
C VAL A 187 10.11 7.48 3.80
N TYR A 188 10.17 8.82 3.80
CA TYR A 188 9.09 9.69 4.27
C TYR A 188 8.48 10.52 3.16
N VAL A 189 7.17 10.75 3.27
CA VAL A 189 6.44 11.80 2.54
C VAL A 189 6.49 13.09 3.38
N PRO A 190 7.24 14.13 2.98
CA PRO A 190 7.50 15.29 3.84
C PRO A 190 6.27 16.09 4.25
N GLU A 191 5.25 16.15 3.40
CA GLU A 191 4.04 16.96 3.62
C GLU A 191 3.09 16.33 4.64
N THR A 192 3.21 15.03 4.88
CA THR A 192 2.32 14.27 5.75
C THR A 192 3.06 13.72 6.96
N GLY A 193 4.38 13.55 6.82
CA GLY A 193 5.26 12.95 7.81
C GLY A 193 5.13 11.43 7.92
N VAL A 194 4.29 10.77 7.12
CA VAL A 194 4.20 9.30 7.14
C VAL A 194 5.31 8.65 6.32
N TYR A 195 5.47 7.33 6.47
CA TYR A 195 6.32 6.57 5.57
C TYR A 195 5.71 6.55 4.16
N ASP A 196 6.55 6.68 3.13
CA ASP A 196 6.16 6.42 1.76
C ASP A 196 6.03 4.90 1.57
N LYS A 197 4.78 4.44 1.53
CA LYS A 197 4.44 3.03 1.37
C LYS A 197 3.93 2.71 -0.02
N THR A 198 4.08 3.62 -0.99
CA THR A 198 3.56 3.49 -2.36
C THR A 198 3.92 2.13 -2.99
N LEU A 199 5.20 1.73 -2.89
CA LEU A 199 5.65 0.45 -3.42
C LEU A 199 5.05 -0.75 -2.66
N ARG A 200 4.95 -0.66 -1.33
CA ARG A 200 4.43 -1.74 -0.48
C ARG A 200 2.92 -1.91 -0.58
N ASP A 201 2.21 -0.82 -0.88
CA ASP A 201 0.76 -0.81 -1.11
C ASP A 201 0.39 -1.23 -2.52
N SER A 202 1.27 -1.01 -3.49
CA SER A 202 1.07 -1.54 -4.84
C SER A 202 1.42 -3.03 -4.98
N SER A 203 2.15 -3.60 -4.01
CA SER A 203 2.60 -4.99 -4.08
C SER A 203 1.43 -5.96 -3.83
N PRO A 204 1.25 -6.99 -4.67
CA PRO A 204 0.16 -7.93 -4.53
C PRO A 204 0.29 -8.76 -3.25
N ILE A 205 -0.84 -9.04 -2.61
CA ILE A 205 -0.93 -9.97 -1.49
C ILE A 205 -1.66 -11.22 -1.97
N GLN A 206 -0.94 -12.33 -1.98
CA GLN A 206 -1.44 -13.62 -2.42
C GLN A 206 -1.95 -14.46 -1.23
N ASP A 207 -1.83 -15.78 -1.34
CA ASP A 207 -2.08 -16.72 -0.25
C ASP A 207 -1.11 -16.52 0.92
N MET A 208 -1.53 -16.94 2.11
CA MET A 208 -0.74 -16.80 3.35
C MET A 208 0.64 -17.48 3.24
N ALA A 209 0.73 -18.65 2.59
CA ALA A 209 2.00 -19.37 2.44
C ALA A 209 3.02 -18.55 1.63
N SER A 210 2.60 -17.98 0.50
CA SER A 210 3.41 -17.07 -0.31
C SER A 210 3.80 -15.81 0.46
N TYR A 211 2.88 -15.29 1.29
CA TYR A 211 3.15 -14.10 2.11
C TYR A 211 4.23 -14.36 3.19
N LEU A 212 4.14 -15.51 3.88
CA LEU A 212 5.12 -15.92 4.90
C LEU A 212 6.48 -16.29 4.30
N ALA A 213 6.52 -16.66 3.02
CA ALA A 213 7.77 -16.94 2.30
C ALA A 213 8.55 -15.67 1.95
N TYR A 214 7.93 -14.48 2.04
CA TYR A 214 8.63 -13.21 1.85
C TYR A 214 9.70 -13.03 2.95
N GLU A 215 10.93 -12.70 2.55
CA GLU A 215 12.04 -12.57 3.49
C GLU A 215 11.69 -11.57 4.61
N GLY A 216 11.84 -12.01 5.87
CA GLY A 216 11.74 -11.13 7.05
C GLY A 216 10.46 -11.26 7.89
N MET A 217 9.49 -12.11 7.52
CA MET A 217 8.29 -12.34 8.34
C MET A 217 8.57 -13.32 9.50
N ALA A 218 9.05 -12.81 10.64
CA ALA A 218 9.22 -13.62 11.84
C ALA A 218 7.86 -14.00 12.46
N THR A 219 7.36 -15.20 12.23
CA THR A 219 6.07 -15.65 12.81
C THR A 219 6.08 -15.80 14.34
N THR A 220 7.25 -15.63 14.97
CA THR A 220 7.43 -15.65 16.42
C THR A 220 8.39 -14.55 16.85
N LEU A 221 7.99 -13.72 17.82
CA LEU A 221 8.88 -12.78 18.50
C LEU A 221 9.41 -13.36 19.82
N ALA A 222 10.54 -12.85 20.28
CA ALA A 222 11.04 -13.17 21.61
C ALA A 222 10.10 -12.54 22.68
N PRO A 223 9.91 -13.17 23.84
CA PRO A 223 9.13 -12.58 24.92
C PRO A 223 9.65 -11.19 25.29
N ALA A 224 8.75 -10.21 25.33
CA ALA A 224 9.02 -8.84 25.74
C ALA A 224 8.67 -8.64 27.21
N SER A 225 9.31 -7.68 27.88
CA SER A 225 8.90 -7.20 29.20
C SER A 225 8.10 -5.90 29.07
N MET A 226 7.32 -5.53 30.09
CA MET A 226 6.64 -4.23 30.17
C MET A 226 7.10 -3.51 31.44
N ASP A 227 8.40 -3.29 31.53
CA ASP A 227 9.04 -2.79 32.76
C ASP A 227 8.84 -1.29 33.00
N TYR A 228 8.32 -0.55 32.01
CA TYR A 228 8.20 0.92 32.03
C TYR A 228 6.74 1.42 32.02
N ILE A 229 5.80 0.62 32.53
CA ILE A 229 4.38 1.01 32.61
C ILE A 229 4.21 2.31 33.41
N ASP A 230 4.96 2.50 34.50
CA ASP A 230 4.87 3.71 35.33
C ASP A 230 5.25 4.97 34.55
N GLU A 231 6.38 4.92 33.85
CA GLU A 231 6.89 6.00 33.02
C GLU A 231 5.97 6.28 31.83
N ALA A 232 5.49 5.24 31.15
CA ALA A 232 4.54 5.33 30.06
C ALA A 232 3.25 6.04 30.49
N ILE A 233 2.64 5.61 31.59
CA ILE A 233 1.42 6.22 32.14
C ILE A 233 1.64 7.67 32.56
N ALA A 234 2.81 7.98 33.14
CA ALA A 234 3.15 9.36 33.50
C ALA A 234 3.28 10.27 32.26
N ALA A 235 3.87 9.77 31.18
CA ALA A 235 3.99 10.50 29.92
C ALA A 235 2.62 10.74 29.25
N ILE A 236 1.75 9.74 29.22
CA ILE A 236 0.37 9.89 28.71
C ILE A 236 -0.39 10.96 29.53
N GLN A 237 -0.30 10.91 30.86
CA GLN A 237 -0.93 11.90 31.74
C GLN A 237 -0.38 13.30 31.48
N GLN A 238 0.94 13.44 31.28
CA GLN A 238 1.56 14.72 30.96
C GLN A 238 1.02 15.32 29.66
N ILE A 239 0.89 14.51 28.60
CA ILE A 239 0.33 14.95 27.31
C ILE A 239 -1.13 15.36 27.49
N LYS A 240 -1.93 14.58 28.23
CA LYS A 240 -3.33 14.90 28.49
C LYS A 240 -3.49 16.20 29.26
N ASP A 241 -2.75 16.35 30.35
CA ASP A 241 -2.76 17.55 31.19
C ASP A 241 -2.37 18.79 30.37
N LEU A 242 -1.37 18.66 29.49
CA LEU A 242 -0.95 19.72 28.58
C LEU A 242 -2.09 20.10 27.62
N CYS A 243 -2.81 19.13 27.07
CA CYS A 243 -3.95 19.39 26.18
C CYS A 243 -5.07 20.11 26.93
N ASP A 244 -5.46 19.61 28.11
CA ASP A 244 -6.54 20.18 28.92
C ASP A 244 -6.26 21.62 29.36
N GLN A 245 -5.01 21.90 29.77
CA GLN A 245 -4.61 23.24 30.21
C GLN A 245 -4.63 24.27 29.08
N ASN A 246 -4.48 23.84 27.83
CA ASN A 246 -4.43 24.71 26.65
C ASN A 246 -5.72 24.64 25.81
N GLY A 247 -6.71 23.84 26.19
CA GLY A 247 -7.96 23.68 25.45
C GLY A 247 -7.79 22.97 24.10
N ILE A 248 -6.85 22.04 24.03
CA ILE A 248 -6.50 21.26 22.84
C ILE A 248 -7.30 19.96 22.85
N GLY A 249 -7.87 19.57 21.71
CA GLY A 249 -8.51 18.26 21.53
C GLY A 249 -7.51 17.12 21.74
N PHE A 250 -7.92 16.06 22.42
CA PHE A 250 -7.09 14.89 22.67
C PHE A 250 -7.82 13.63 22.24
N THR A 251 -7.14 12.76 21.49
CA THR A 251 -7.66 11.43 21.14
C THR A 251 -6.56 10.41 21.39
N MET A 252 -6.89 9.36 22.14
CA MET A 252 -6.00 8.24 22.38
C MET A 252 -6.46 7.03 21.58
N VAL A 253 -5.54 6.42 20.83
CA VAL A 253 -5.83 5.27 19.96
C VAL A 253 -4.84 4.17 20.26
N GLY A 254 -5.35 3.03 20.71
CA GLY A 254 -4.56 1.83 20.82
C GLY A 254 -4.49 1.07 19.51
N VAL A 255 -3.37 1.15 18.79
CA VAL A 255 -3.28 0.71 17.38
C VAL A 255 -3.31 -0.82 17.20
N PRO A 256 -3.60 -1.32 15.99
CA PRO A 256 -3.56 -2.76 15.71
C PRO A 256 -2.17 -3.36 15.99
N VAL A 257 -2.16 -4.56 16.57
CA VAL A 257 -0.96 -5.32 16.91
C VAL A 257 -1.20 -6.75 16.48
N SER A 258 -0.30 -7.32 15.69
CA SER A 258 -0.47 -8.69 15.19
C SER A 258 -0.57 -9.68 16.34
N GLN A 259 -1.27 -10.80 16.14
CA GLN A 259 -1.40 -11.82 17.18
C GLN A 259 -0.03 -12.38 17.62
N ALA A 260 0.94 -12.44 16.69
CA ALA A 260 2.31 -12.85 16.96
C ALA A 260 3.03 -11.86 17.88
N GLU A 261 2.87 -10.55 17.67
CA GLU A 261 3.41 -9.52 18.56
C GLU A 261 2.67 -9.48 19.90
N PHE A 262 1.33 -9.49 19.88
CA PHE A 262 0.51 -9.44 21.09
C PHE A 262 0.82 -10.59 22.07
N SER A 263 1.08 -11.78 21.53
CA SER A 263 1.44 -12.97 22.32
C SER A 263 2.83 -12.90 22.95
N ALA A 264 3.69 -11.96 22.52
CA ALA A 264 5.02 -11.78 23.07
C ALA A 264 5.02 -11.01 24.40
N TYR A 265 3.94 -10.27 24.70
CA TYR A 265 3.83 -9.46 25.91
C TYR A 265 3.12 -10.19 27.06
N PRO A 266 3.51 -9.94 28.33
CA PRO A 266 2.87 -10.54 29.48
C PRO A 266 1.46 -9.99 29.66
N ARG A 267 0.47 -10.88 29.74
CA ARG A 267 -0.94 -10.52 29.96
C ARG A 267 -1.13 -9.56 31.13
N GLU A 268 -0.52 -9.85 32.28
CA GLU A 268 -0.63 -9.00 33.48
C GLU A 268 -0.16 -7.55 33.21
N GLY A 269 0.89 -7.37 32.41
CA GLY A 269 1.39 -6.04 32.04
C GLY A 269 0.45 -5.29 31.11
N VAL A 270 -0.14 -5.98 30.12
CA VAL A 270 -1.15 -5.39 29.23
C VAL A 270 -2.40 -5.00 30.01
N GLU A 271 -2.87 -5.86 30.91
CA GLU A 271 -4.03 -5.59 31.76
C GLU A 271 -3.82 -4.36 32.64
N GLU A 272 -2.63 -4.23 33.25
CA GLU A 272 -2.28 -3.06 34.05
C GLU A 272 -2.21 -1.79 33.20
N PHE A 273 -1.51 -1.83 32.07
CA PHE A 273 -1.34 -0.68 31.18
C PHE A 273 -2.69 -0.15 30.68
N TRP A 274 -3.58 -1.03 30.19
CA TRP A 274 -4.93 -0.67 29.74
C TRP A 274 -5.75 -0.04 30.85
N THR A 275 -5.78 -0.70 32.00
CA THR A 275 -6.58 -0.24 33.14
C THR A 275 -6.18 1.16 33.55
N ARG A 276 -4.86 1.45 33.57
CA ARG A 276 -4.33 2.76 33.95
C ARG A 276 -4.51 3.81 32.86
N ALA A 277 -4.31 3.47 31.59
CA ALA A 277 -4.55 4.39 30.47
C ALA A 277 -6.02 4.83 30.41
N ALA A 278 -6.96 3.90 30.60
CA ALA A 278 -8.40 4.17 30.66
C ALA A 278 -8.83 5.05 31.84
N GLN A 279 -8.00 5.23 32.88
CA GLN A 279 -8.26 6.21 33.95
C GLN A 279 -7.86 7.63 33.56
N ILE A 280 -7.01 7.80 32.54
CA ILE A 280 -6.56 9.12 32.06
C ILE A 280 -7.58 9.68 31.08
N ASP A 281 -7.93 8.91 30.06
CA ASP A 281 -8.98 9.21 29.08
C ASP A 281 -9.49 7.92 28.44
N ASP A 282 -10.66 8.00 27.81
CA ASP A 282 -11.18 6.93 26.98
C ASP A 282 -10.29 6.74 25.75
N PHE A 283 -10.16 5.51 25.27
CA PHE A 283 -9.40 5.21 24.07
C PHE A 283 -10.01 4.07 23.27
N TYR A 284 -9.73 4.02 21.98
CA TYR A 284 -10.12 2.88 21.15
C TYR A 284 -9.03 1.82 21.15
N ALA A 285 -9.34 0.60 21.54
CA ALA A 285 -8.39 -0.51 21.54
C ALA A 285 -8.57 -1.39 20.30
N PHE A 286 -7.55 -1.47 19.44
CA PHE A 286 -7.53 -2.32 18.24
C PHE A 286 -6.61 -3.53 18.37
N TRP A 287 -5.81 -3.63 19.44
CA TRP A 287 -4.99 -4.81 19.69
C TRP A 287 -5.73 -5.89 20.49
N GLY A 288 -5.26 -7.14 20.35
CA GLY A 288 -5.90 -8.32 20.90
C GLY A 288 -6.27 -9.33 19.82
N ASN A 289 -6.95 -10.41 20.21
CA ASN A 289 -7.45 -11.42 19.29
C ASN A 289 -8.65 -10.88 18.52
N ASN A 290 -8.48 -10.65 17.22
CA ASN A 290 -9.55 -10.38 16.26
C ASN A 290 -9.10 -10.86 14.87
N SER A 291 -10.00 -10.81 13.89
CA SER A 291 -9.78 -11.34 12.54
C SER A 291 -8.67 -10.59 11.78
N ILE A 292 -8.51 -9.28 11.97
CA ILE A 292 -7.42 -8.48 11.37
C ILE A 292 -6.07 -8.85 12.00
N ASN A 293 -5.97 -8.83 13.32
CA ASN A 293 -4.72 -9.11 14.03
C ASN A 293 -4.25 -10.56 13.87
N GLY A 294 -5.17 -11.50 13.61
CA GLY A 294 -4.87 -12.91 13.35
C GLY A 294 -4.30 -13.20 11.96
N ASP A 295 -4.44 -12.27 11.01
CA ASP A 295 -3.95 -12.44 9.64
C ASP A 295 -2.83 -11.43 9.33
N LEU A 296 -1.59 -11.94 9.27
CA LEU A 296 -0.40 -11.12 9.02
C LEU A 296 -0.43 -10.38 7.69
N ARG A 297 -1.31 -10.71 6.75
CA ARG A 297 -1.45 -9.99 5.49
C ARG A 297 -1.99 -8.56 5.67
N TYR A 298 -2.67 -8.25 6.78
CA TYR A 298 -3.01 -6.88 7.16
C TYR A 298 -1.83 -6.10 7.76
N PHE A 299 -0.64 -6.71 7.81
CA PHE A 299 0.56 -6.11 8.34
C PHE A 299 1.69 -6.16 7.33
N TYR A 300 2.50 -5.11 7.28
CA TYR A 300 3.70 -5.00 6.47
C TYR A 300 4.83 -5.92 6.95
N ASP A 301 4.89 -6.10 8.26
CA ASP A 301 5.76 -7.01 8.99
C ASP A 301 5.04 -7.40 10.29
N VAL A 302 5.69 -8.07 11.23
CA VAL A 302 5.02 -8.56 12.44
C VAL A 302 4.53 -7.43 13.35
N GLN A 303 5.09 -6.22 13.22
CA GLN A 303 4.83 -5.08 14.10
C GLN A 303 4.05 -3.94 13.44
N HIS A 304 4.19 -3.74 12.13
CA HIS A 304 3.61 -2.59 11.44
C HIS A 304 2.36 -2.98 10.65
N PHE A 305 1.18 -2.54 11.11
CA PHE A 305 -0.06 -2.72 10.37
C PHE A 305 -0.09 -1.90 9.07
N ARG A 306 -0.86 -2.36 8.08
CA ARG A 306 -0.97 -1.73 6.76
C ARG A 306 -1.89 -0.51 6.75
N ASN A 307 -1.72 0.34 5.73
CA ASN A 307 -2.56 1.53 5.55
C ASN A 307 -4.06 1.19 5.47
N ASN A 308 -4.43 0.02 4.94
CA ASN A 308 -5.81 -0.44 4.91
C ASN A 308 -6.38 -0.76 6.31
N ALA A 309 -5.60 -1.42 7.18
CA ALA A 309 -5.98 -1.60 8.59
C ALA A 309 -6.04 -0.25 9.32
N GLY A 310 -5.19 0.71 8.94
CA GLY A 310 -5.29 2.09 9.39
C GLY A 310 -6.57 2.81 8.95
N ALA A 311 -7.02 2.58 7.72
CA ALA A 311 -8.31 3.09 7.25
C ALA A 311 -9.48 2.52 8.07
N MET A 312 -9.44 1.24 8.42
CA MET A 312 -10.43 0.61 9.32
C MET A 312 -10.41 1.22 10.73
N VAL A 313 -9.21 1.53 11.26
CA VAL A 313 -9.05 2.23 12.55
C VAL A 313 -9.75 3.59 12.50
N LEU A 314 -9.47 4.39 11.48
CA LEU A 314 -10.09 5.71 11.32
C LEU A 314 -11.60 5.61 11.10
N ALA A 315 -12.06 4.67 10.27
CA ALA A 315 -13.48 4.45 10.05
C ALA A 315 -14.23 4.10 11.34
N THR A 316 -13.61 3.30 12.22
CA THR A 316 -14.17 2.98 13.54
C THR A 316 -14.21 4.20 14.47
N LEU A 317 -13.18 5.05 14.44
CA LEU A 317 -13.11 6.28 15.25
C LEU A 317 -14.20 7.30 14.86
N PHE A 318 -14.55 7.35 13.58
CA PHE A 318 -15.46 8.37 13.02
C PHE A 318 -16.81 7.83 12.54
N ASP A 319 -17.12 6.56 12.82
CA ASP A 319 -18.38 5.90 12.42
C ASP A 319 -18.63 5.93 10.90
N ASP A 320 -17.57 5.67 10.11
CA ASP A 320 -17.63 5.69 8.64
C ASP A 320 -17.99 4.32 8.06
N ALA A 321 -19.25 4.17 7.68
CA ALA A 321 -19.78 2.97 7.06
C ALA A 321 -19.34 2.77 5.58
N SER A 322 -18.62 3.71 4.97
CA SER A 322 -18.11 3.57 3.60
C SER A 322 -16.84 2.72 3.49
N VAL A 323 -16.17 2.48 4.62
CA VAL A 323 -15.00 1.61 4.73
C VAL A 323 -15.43 0.31 5.40
N TYR A 324 -15.07 -0.82 4.80
CA TYR A 324 -15.29 -2.12 5.43
C TYR A 324 -14.52 -2.23 6.75
N VAL A 325 -15.21 -2.55 7.84
CA VAL A 325 -14.64 -2.88 9.15
C VAL A 325 -15.26 -4.19 9.63
N PRO A 326 -14.47 -5.25 9.89
CA PRO A 326 -15.02 -6.52 10.35
C PRO A 326 -15.58 -6.42 11.76
N GLU A 327 -16.57 -7.28 12.06
CA GLU A 327 -17.18 -7.32 13.38
C GLU A 327 -16.13 -7.58 14.48
N GLY A 328 -16.16 -6.76 15.54
CA GLY A 328 -15.25 -6.88 16.68
C GLY A 328 -13.85 -6.29 16.46
N PHE A 329 -13.59 -5.60 15.35
CA PHE A 329 -12.35 -4.84 15.17
C PHE A 329 -12.46 -3.44 15.76
N GLY A 330 -11.79 -3.23 16.90
CA GLY A 330 -11.81 -1.98 17.64
C GLY A 330 -12.88 -1.96 18.74
N ALA A 331 -12.53 -1.40 19.89
CA ALA A 331 -13.47 -1.23 20.99
C ALA A 331 -13.19 0.06 21.78
N LEU A 332 -14.21 0.91 21.96
CA LEU A 332 -14.12 2.03 22.88
C LEU A 332 -13.93 1.51 24.31
N THR A 333 -12.80 1.87 24.89
CA THR A 333 -12.31 1.42 26.19
C THR A 333 -12.32 2.59 27.16
N THR A 334 -13.00 2.39 28.27
CA THR A 334 -13.28 3.37 29.32
C THR A 334 -12.89 2.80 30.67
N ALA A 335 -12.79 3.64 31.69
CA ALA A 335 -12.57 3.18 33.07
C ALA A 335 -13.60 2.14 33.56
N GLU A 336 -14.81 2.13 33.00
CA GLU A 336 -15.91 1.26 33.42
C GLU A 336 -15.90 -0.11 32.74
N ASN A 337 -15.54 -0.17 31.46
CA ASN A 337 -15.62 -1.39 30.64
C ASN A 337 -14.26 -2.06 30.36
N VAL A 338 -13.14 -1.46 30.75
CA VAL A 338 -11.78 -1.94 30.40
C VAL A 338 -11.55 -3.43 30.72
N ALA A 339 -12.11 -3.93 31.82
CA ALA A 339 -11.99 -5.35 32.18
C ALA A 339 -12.70 -6.28 31.17
N GLU A 340 -13.85 -5.87 30.62
CA GLU A 340 -14.60 -6.62 29.62
C GLU A 340 -13.87 -6.59 28.27
N VAL A 341 -13.32 -5.43 27.88
CA VAL A 341 -12.54 -5.29 26.63
C VAL A 341 -11.28 -6.16 26.68
N ILE A 342 -10.55 -6.14 27.80
CA ILE A 342 -9.39 -7.04 28.03
C ILE A 342 -9.80 -8.50 27.88
N GLN A 343 -10.91 -8.89 28.51
CA GLN A 343 -11.38 -10.28 28.45
C GLN A 343 -11.69 -10.70 27.02
N ALA A 344 -12.33 -9.82 26.23
CA ALA A 344 -12.58 -10.06 24.82
C ALA A 344 -11.28 -10.15 24.00
N ALA A 345 -10.32 -9.25 24.24
CA ALA A 345 -9.02 -9.22 23.58
C ALA A 345 -8.19 -10.51 23.78
N TYR A 346 -8.40 -11.24 24.88
CA TYR A 346 -7.73 -12.53 25.14
C TYR A 346 -8.61 -13.75 24.87
N ALA A 347 -9.90 -13.58 24.57
CA ALA A 347 -10.75 -14.70 24.20
C ALA A 347 -10.23 -15.30 22.87
N GLN A 348 -10.11 -16.62 22.79
CA GLN A 348 -9.84 -17.27 21.50
C GLN A 348 -11.16 -17.37 20.74
N GLY A 349 -11.23 -16.74 19.57
CA GLY A 349 -12.41 -16.76 18.73
C GLY A 349 -12.51 -18.07 17.93
N GLU A 350 -13.37 -18.99 18.37
CA GLU A 350 -14.08 -19.85 17.42
C GLU A 350 -15.26 -19.02 16.86
N GLY A 351 -15.18 -18.58 15.60
CA GLY A 351 -16.29 -17.91 14.92
C GLY A 351 -16.14 -16.42 14.58
N GLY A 352 -14.94 -15.96 14.20
CA GLY A 352 -14.78 -14.66 13.54
C GLY A 352 -15.38 -14.66 12.13
N GLU A 353 -15.72 -13.46 11.61
CA GLU A 353 -16.16 -13.28 10.22
C GLU A 353 -15.14 -13.89 9.23
N GLU A 354 -15.62 -14.61 8.22
CA GLU A 354 -14.78 -15.10 7.13
C GLU A 354 -14.33 -13.92 6.26
N LEU A 355 -13.04 -13.60 6.36
CA LEU A 355 -12.44 -12.45 5.66
C LEU A 355 -11.95 -12.78 4.25
N THR A 356 -11.98 -14.04 3.86
CA THR A 356 -11.35 -14.52 2.62
C THR A 356 -12.34 -15.16 1.67
N ALA A 357 -12.05 -15.09 0.38
CA ALA A 357 -12.75 -15.88 -0.63
C ALA A 357 -11.73 -16.45 -1.63
N GLU A 358 -11.84 -17.73 -1.97
CA GLU A 358 -11.03 -18.32 -3.03
C GLU A 358 -11.69 -18.15 -4.41
N VAL A 359 -10.97 -17.56 -5.36
CA VAL A 359 -11.50 -17.18 -6.67
C VAL A 359 -10.60 -17.71 -7.81
N PRO A 360 -11.04 -18.74 -8.55
CA PRO A 360 -10.42 -19.12 -9.82
C PRO A 360 -10.81 -18.12 -10.92
N ILE A 361 -9.84 -17.75 -11.74
CA ILE A 361 -10.05 -16.91 -12.93
C ILE A 361 -9.66 -17.72 -14.16
N LEU A 362 -10.56 -17.88 -15.11
CA LEU A 362 -10.34 -18.62 -16.34
C LEU A 362 -9.96 -17.66 -17.47
N MET A 363 -8.94 -18.00 -18.25
CA MET A 363 -8.46 -17.19 -19.38
C MET A 363 -8.65 -17.90 -20.70
N TYR A 364 -9.55 -17.36 -21.52
CA TYR A 364 -9.80 -17.72 -22.92
C TYR A 364 -9.26 -16.63 -23.85
N HIS A 365 -9.17 -16.93 -25.15
CA HIS A 365 -8.80 -15.92 -26.17
C HIS A 365 -9.75 -15.99 -27.37
N SER A 366 -9.65 -17.07 -28.16
CA SER A 366 -10.37 -17.22 -29.44
C SER A 366 -11.24 -18.48 -29.45
N PHE A 367 -12.24 -18.51 -30.33
CA PHE A 367 -13.19 -19.63 -30.47
C PHE A 367 -13.37 -20.05 -31.93
N THR A 368 -13.69 -21.32 -32.18
CA THR A 368 -14.00 -21.83 -33.52
C THR A 368 -15.08 -22.91 -33.48
N ASP A 369 -15.79 -23.12 -34.60
CA ASP A 369 -16.66 -24.29 -34.82
C ASP A 369 -15.93 -25.43 -35.56
N ARG A 370 -14.63 -25.24 -35.83
CA ARG A 370 -13.85 -26.11 -36.68
C ARG A 370 -12.70 -26.75 -35.93
N ALA A 371 -12.75 -28.09 -35.82
CA ALA A 371 -11.73 -28.85 -35.11
C ALA A 371 -10.30 -28.68 -35.67
N ASP A 372 -10.15 -28.33 -36.96
CA ASP A 372 -8.84 -28.08 -37.58
C ASP A 372 -8.24 -26.70 -37.25
N GLU A 373 -9.02 -25.81 -36.63
CA GLU A 373 -8.59 -24.47 -36.21
C GLU A 373 -8.28 -24.38 -34.71
N VAL A 374 -8.50 -25.47 -33.95
CA VAL A 374 -8.17 -25.55 -32.52
C VAL A 374 -6.66 -25.40 -32.32
N SER A 375 -6.27 -24.58 -31.33
CA SER A 375 -4.88 -24.26 -31.04
C SER A 375 -4.67 -24.00 -29.54
N GLY A 376 -3.45 -23.64 -29.13
CA GLY A 376 -3.16 -23.30 -27.73
C GLY A 376 -4.02 -22.15 -27.17
N THR A 377 -4.55 -21.29 -28.03
CA THR A 377 -5.39 -20.13 -27.63
C THR A 377 -6.75 -20.10 -28.34
N THR A 378 -7.12 -21.17 -29.05
CA THR A 378 -8.41 -21.27 -29.77
C THR A 378 -9.18 -22.50 -29.35
N VAL A 379 -10.36 -22.28 -28.73
CA VAL A 379 -11.21 -23.33 -28.15
C VAL A 379 -12.39 -23.65 -29.09
N LEU A 380 -12.75 -24.92 -29.22
CA LEU A 380 -13.94 -25.31 -29.98
C LEU A 380 -15.21 -24.85 -29.22
N ALA A 381 -16.18 -24.23 -29.91
CA ALA A 381 -17.39 -23.72 -29.28
C ALA A 381 -18.18 -24.82 -28.54
N SER A 382 -18.15 -26.06 -29.05
CA SER A 382 -18.75 -27.22 -28.36
C SER A 382 -18.02 -27.59 -27.06
N ASP A 383 -16.69 -27.42 -27.01
CA ASP A 383 -15.91 -27.71 -25.80
C ASP A 383 -16.13 -26.60 -24.77
N PHE A 384 -16.22 -25.34 -25.21
CA PHE A 384 -16.62 -24.23 -24.34
C PHE A 384 -18.03 -24.45 -23.75
N ALA A 385 -19.00 -24.88 -24.56
CA ALA A 385 -20.34 -25.23 -24.06
C ALA A 385 -20.30 -26.37 -23.03
N ALA A 386 -19.48 -27.40 -23.25
CA ALA A 386 -19.29 -28.49 -22.29
C ALA A 386 -18.63 -28.02 -20.99
N GLN A 387 -17.65 -27.11 -21.08
CA GLN A 387 -16.98 -26.49 -19.92
C GLN A 387 -17.97 -25.65 -19.11
N LEU A 388 -18.76 -24.77 -19.73
CA LEU A 388 -19.81 -24.00 -19.06
C LEU A 388 -20.85 -24.90 -18.39
N GLN A 389 -21.25 -25.98 -19.07
CA GLN A 389 -22.15 -26.97 -18.48
C GLN A 389 -21.54 -27.59 -17.22
N ALA A 390 -20.29 -28.04 -17.30
CA ALA A 390 -19.61 -28.69 -16.19
C ALA A 390 -19.43 -27.74 -14.99
N LEU A 391 -19.08 -26.47 -15.24
CA LEU A 391 -19.02 -25.44 -14.20
C LEU A 391 -20.37 -25.28 -13.48
N ARG A 392 -21.46 -25.14 -14.24
CA ARG A 392 -22.81 -25.03 -13.67
C ARG A 392 -23.20 -26.27 -12.87
N ASP A 393 -22.98 -27.45 -13.44
CA ASP A 393 -23.32 -28.73 -12.82
C ASP A 393 -22.49 -28.98 -11.54
N ALA A 394 -21.27 -28.42 -11.46
CA ALA A 394 -20.41 -28.42 -10.28
C ALA A 394 -20.73 -27.29 -9.27
N GLY A 395 -21.68 -26.41 -9.58
CA GLY A 395 -22.18 -25.34 -8.70
C GLY A 395 -21.44 -24.01 -8.80
N TYR A 396 -20.54 -23.82 -9.78
CA TYR A 396 -19.86 -22.55 -9.98
C TYR A 396 -20.81 -21.47 -10.49
N THR A 397 -20.60 -20.25 -10.01
CA THR A 397 -21.34 -19.04 -10.41
C THR A 397 -20.35 -17.99 -10.92
N SER A 398 -20.56 -17.45 -12.12
CA SER A 398 -19.70 -16.36 -12.60
C SER A 398 -19.87 -15.11 -11.75
N VAL A 399 -18.75 -14.47 -11.43
CA VAL A 399 -18.72 -13.15 -10.80
C VAL A 399 -17.93 -12.15 -11.66
N SER A 400 -18.33 -10.90 -11.62
CA SER A 400 -17.65 -9.79 -12.27
C SER A 400 -16.48 -9.27 -11.43
N TYR A 401 -15.55 -8.53 -12.06
CA TYR A 401 -14.50 -7.83 -11.31
C TYR A 401 -15.08 -6.80 -10.32
N GLN A 402 -16.20 -6.17 -10.64
CA GLN A 402 -16.88 -5.26 -9.70
C GLN A 402 -17.31 -5.99 -8.42
N GLN A 403 -17.81 -7.23 -8.53
CA GLN A 403 -18.15 -8.01 -7.35
C GLN A 403 -16.92 -8.40 -6.52
N LEU A 404 -15.75 -8.59 -7.14
CA LEU A 404 -14.49 -8.78 -6.40
C LEU A 404 -14.09 -7.49 -5.67
N ILE A 405 -14.23 -6.34 -6.33
CA ILE A 405 -14.00 -5.02 -5.73
C ILE A 405 -14.95 -4.82 -4.54
N ASP A 406 -16.24 -5.10 -4.70
CA ASP A 406 -17.24 -4.92 -3.64
C ASP A 406 -17.01 -5.89 -2.47
N PHE A 407 -16.55 -7.11 -2.73
CA PHE A 407 -16.11 -8.05 -1.68
C PHE A 407 -14.97 -7.45 -0.86
N VAL A 408 -13.94 -6.94 -1.53
CA VAL A 408 -12.77 -6.37 -0.85
C VAL A 408 -13.09 -5.05 -0.17
N THR A 409 -13.74 -4.10 -0.85
CA THR A 409 -13.89 -2.73 -0.32
C THR A 409 -15.09 -2.55 0.60
N GLN A 410 -16.16 -3.34 0.42
CA GLN A 410 -17.42 -3.20 1.16
C GLN A 410 -17.77 -4.44 1.99
N GLY A 411 -17.02 -5.54 1.86
CA GLY A 411 -17.32 -6.79 2.56
C GLY A 411 -18.52 -7.56 2.00
N THR A 412 -18.96 -7.27 0.77
CA THR A 412 -20.09 -7.96 0.14
C THR A 412 -19.72 -9.39 -0.19
N ASP A 413 -20.43 -10.38 0.38
CA ASP A 413 -20.10 -11.79 0.17
C ASP A 413 -20.23 -12.23 -1.31
N LEU A 414 -19.30 -13.08 -1.73
CA LEU A 414 -19.36 -13.76 -3.01
C LEU A 414 -20.21 -15.05 -2.91
N PRO A 415 -20.71 -15.60 -4.03
CA PRO A 415 -21.33 -16.93 -4.03
C PRO A 415 -20.35 -18.02 -3.56
N ASP A 416 -20.85 -19.13 -3.00
CA ASP A 416 -20.03 -20.23 -2.45
C ASP A 416 -18.94 -20.78 -3.39
N LYS A 417 -19.18 -20.77 -4.70
CA LYS A 417 -18.22 -21.21 -5.72
C LYS A 417 -18.10 -20.13 -6.80
N PRO A 418 -17.41 -19.02 -6.51
CA PRO A 418 -17.25 -17.96 -7.50
C PRO A 418 -16.29 -18.44 -8.59
N VAL A 419 -16.48 -17.96 -9.82
CA VAL A 419 -15.50 -18.10 -10.90
C VAL A 419 -15.51 -16.84 -11.75
N VAL A 420 -14.35 -16.33 -12.13
CA VAL A 420 -14.29 -15.23 -13.11
C VAL A 420 -13.94 -15.82 -14.46
N ILE A 421 -14.76 -15.53 -15.48
CA ILE A 421 -14.44 -15.90 -16.87
C ILE A 421 -13.87 -14.66 -17.56
N THR A 422 -12.68 -14.80 -18.13
CA THR A 422 -12.00 -13.74 -18.90
C THR A 422 -11.73 -14.22 -20.31
N ILE A 423 -11.87 -13.31 -21.28
CA ILE A 423 -11.57 -13.54 -22.68
C ILE A 423 -10.68 -12.40 -23.17
N ASP A 424 -9.46 -12.69 -23.59
CA ASP A 424 -8.50 -11.67 -23.98
C ASP A 424 -8.66 -11.27 -25.47
N ASP A 425 -7.96 -10.21 -25.85
CA ASP A 425 -7.77 -9.63 -27.19
C ASP A 425 -8.97 -8.93 -27.84
N GLY A 426 -10.21 -9.37 -27.63
CA GLY A 426 -11.39 -8.75 -28.24
C GLY A 426 -11.69 -9.22 -29.67
N TYR A 427 -11.43 -10.49 -29.97
CA TYR A 427 -11.76 -11.10 -31.26
C TYR A 427 -13.27 -11.15 -31.53
N ARG A 428 -13.66 -11.02 -32.80
CA ARG A 428 -15.07 -11.02 -33.23
C ARG A 428 -15.80 -12.32 -32.89
N ASN A 429 -15.11 -13.46 -32.97
CA ASN A 429 -15.67 -14.76 -32.60
C ASN A 429 -16.05 -14.85 -31.10
N ASN A 430 -15.55 -13.96 -30.25
CA ASN A 430 -15.99 -13.85 -28.85
C ASN A 430 -17.48 -13.48 -28.79
N LEU A 431 -17.96 -12.62 -29.70
CA LEU A 431 -19.37 -12.23 -29.78
C LEU A 431 -20.22 -13.27 -30.55
N GLU A 432 -19.64 -13.89 -31.58
CA GLU A 432 -20.37 -14.80 -32.47
C GLU A 432 -20.56 -16.20 -31.85
N LEU A 433 -19.57 -16.69 -31.11
CA LEU A 433 -19.53 -18.05 -30.58
C LEU A 433 -19.63 -18.13 -29.06
N ALA A 434 -18.88 -17.29 -28.32
CA ALA A 434 -18.83 -17.40 -26.86
C ALA A 434 -20.00 -16.70 -26.15
N ALA A 435 -20.32 -15.44 -26.50
CA ALA A 435 -21.36 -14.66 -25.84
C ALA A 435 -22.77 -15.32 -25.85
N PRO A 436 -23.23 -15.95 -26.94
CA PRO A 436 -24.51 -16.68 -26.93
C PRO A 436 -24.49 -17.89 -25.98
N LEU A 437 -23.37 -18.58 -25.86
CA LEU A 437 -23.22 -19.71 -24.95
C LEU A 437 -23.19 -19.25 -23.50
N LEU A 438 -22.48 -18.16 -23.17
CA LEU A 438 -22.50 -17.56 -21.84
C LEU A 438 -23.94 -17.26 -21.40
N GLU A 439 -24.72 -16.57 -22.24
CA GLU A 439 -26.13 -16.28 -21.96
C GLU A 439 -26.97 -17.56 -21.81
N GLN A 440 -26.80 -18.54 -22.71
CA GLN A 440 -27.54 -19.80 -22.67
C GLN A 440 -27.30 -20.58 -21.36
N TYR A 441 -26.08 -20.57 -20.85
CA TYR A 441 -25.70 -21.30 -19.64
C TYR A 441 -25.84 -20.48 -18.35
N GLY A 442 -26.13 -19.17 -18.45
CA GLY A 442 -26.32 -18.28 -17.31
C GLY A 442 -25.02 -17.74 -16.71
N PHE A 443 -23.96 -17.65 -17.51
CA PHE A 443 -22.66 -17.09 -17.10
C PHE A 443 -22.44 -15.71 -17.71
N THR A 444 -21.54 -14.95 -17.08
CA THR A 444 -21.01 -13.69 -17.57
C THR A 444 -19.50 -13.79 -17.78
N ALA A 445 -18.93 -12.92 -18.61
CA ALA A 445 -17.49 -12.86 -18.84
C ALA A 445 -16.97 -11.42 -18.98
N ASN A 446 -15.69 -11.23 -18.68
CA ASN A 446 -14.97 -9.98 -18.90
C ASN A 446 -14.13 -10.12 -20.17
N ILE A 447 -14.25 -9.19 -21.12
CA ILE A 447 -13.44 -9.17 -22.33
C ILE A 447 -12.42 -8.04 -22.25
N ALA A 448 -11.14 -8.39 -22.23
CA ALA A 448 -10.05 -7.42 -22.27
C ALA A 448 -9.74 -7.07 -23.73
N VAL A 449 -10.00 -5.82 -24.15
CA VAL A 449 -9.87 -5.41 -25.55
C VAL A 449 -8.55 -4.69 -25.81
N ILE A 450 -7.92 -4.99 -26.96
CA ILE A 450 -6.74 -4.25 -27.44
C ILE A 450 -7.22 -3.02 -28.21
N GLY A 451 -6.98 -1.83 -27.65
CA GLY A 451 -7.60 -0.59 -28.15
C GLY A 451 -7.31 -0.27 -29.62
N VAL A 452 -6.06 -0.42 -30.07
CA VAL A 452 -5.65 -0.16 -31.45
C VAL A 452 -6.24 -1.16 -32.47
N SER A 453 -6.68 -2.32 -31.99
CA SER A 453 -7.24 -3.40 -32.82
C SER A 453 -8.77 -3.36 -32.91
N VAL A 454 -9.46 -2.57 -32.09
CA VAL A 454 -10.94 -2.46 -32.07
C VAL A 454 -11.50 -2.22 -33.48
N GLY A 455 -12.41 -3.12 -33.90
CA GLY A 455 -13.08 -3.08 -35.20
C GLY A 455 -12.15 -3.31 -36.40
N LYS A 456 -10.94 -3.84 -36.22
CA LYS A 456 -9.96 -4.07 -37.29
C LYS A 456 -9.85 -5.54 -37.66
N SER A 457 -9.50 -5.77 -38.92
CA SER A 457 -9.06 -7.08 -39.45
C SER A 457 -7.65 -7.01 -40.05
N THR A 458 -7.00 -5.85 -39.93
CA THR A 458 -5.61 -5.63 -40.36
C THR A 458 -4.85 -4.92 -39.25
N TYR A 459 -3.57 -5.23 -39.10
CA TYR A 459 -2.71 -4.65 -38.09
C TYR A 459 -2.39 -3.19 -38.41
N LYS A 460 -2.89 -2.26 -37.57
CA LYS A 460 -2.64 -0.81 -37.67
C LYS A 460 -2.84 -0.31 -39.12
N ASP A 461 -1.86 0.42 -39.65
CA ASP A 461 -1.80 0.94 -41.01
C ASP A 461 -0.97 0.05 -41.97
N THR A 462 -0.53 -1.14 -41.53
CA THR A 462 0.35 -2.03 -42.30
C THR A 462 -0.37 -2.80 -43.40
N GLY A 463 -1.69 -2.97 -43.29
CA GLY A 463 -2.49 -3.82 -44.16
C GLY A 463 -2.27 -5.33 -43.96
N GLN A 464 -1.40 -5.75 -43.03
CA GLN A 464 -1.20 -7.16 -42.70
C GLN A 464 -2.46 -7.72 -42.05
N PRO A 465 -2.97 -8.89 -42.47
CA PRO A 465 -4.17 -9.46 -41.87
C PRO A 465 -3.92 -9.90 -40.43
N ILE A 466 -4.92 -9.68 -39.57
CA ILE A 466 -4.98 -10.20 -38.20
C ILE A 466 -6.33 -10.90 -38.00
N THR A 467 -6.46 -11.67 -36.91
CA THR A 467 -7.77 -12.18 -36.49
C THR A 467 -8.74 -10.99 -36.37
N PRO A 468 -9.93 -11.05 -36.98
CA PRO A 468 -10.88 -9.95 -36.91
C PRO A 468 -11.28 -9.65 -35.47
N HIS A 469 -11.20 -8.38 -35.08
CA HIS A 469 -11.66 -7.88 -33.79
C HIS A 469 -13.05 -7.24 -33.94
N PHE A 470 -13.87 -7.31 -32.90
CA PHE A 470 -15.17 -6.62 -32.91
C PHE A 470 -14.99 -5.10 -32.72
N SER A 471 -15.96 -4.32 -33.20
CA SER A 471 -16.13 -2.92 -32.76
C SER A 471 -16.89 -2.89 -31.43
N LEU A 472 -16.69 -1.83 -30.63
CA LEU A 472 -17.37 -1.72 -29.33
C LEU A 472 -18.90 -1.67 -29.49
N GLU A 473 -19.40 -1.09 -30.59
CA GLU A 473 -20.82 -1.09 -30.92
C GLU A 473 -21.37 -2.49 -31.24
N GLU A 474 -20.55 -3.38 -31.81
CA GLU A 474 -20.92 -4.79 -32.01
C GLU A 474 -21.07 -5.52 -30.66
N ALA A 475 -20.26 -5.16 -29.65
CA ALA A 475 -20.30 -5.74 -28.31
C ALA A 475 -21.40 -5.14 -27.41
N LEU A 476 -21.81 -3.89 -27.64
CA LEU A 476 -22.74 -3.14 -26.79
C LEU A 476 -24.05 -3.88 -26.45
N PRO A 477 -24.73 -4.61 -27.36
CA PRO A 477 -25.94 -5.37 -27.02
C PRO A 477 -25.71 -6.50 -26.00
N TRP A 478 -24.50 -7.04 -25.91
CA TRP A 478 -24.14 -8.04 -24.89
C TRP A 478 -23.81 -7.40 -23.55
N VAL A 479 -23.18 -6.22 -23.58
CA VAL A 479 -22.92 -5.39 -22.39
C VAL A 479 -24.22 -4.93 -21.75
N GLN A 480 -25.17 -4.40 -22.55
CA GLN A 480 -26.47 -3.95 -22.06
C GLN A 480 -27.34 -5.06 -21.47
N ARG A 481 -27.11 -6.32 -21.88
CA ARG A 481 -27.76 -7.50 -21.30
C ARG A 481 -27.06 -8.03 -20.05
N GLY A 482 -25.90 -7.48 -19.69
CA GLY A 482 -25.09 -7.95 -18.56
C GLY A 482 -24.36 -9.27 -18.82
N VAL A 483 -24.26 -9.72 -20.07
CA VAL A 483 -23.54 -10.96 -20.42
C VAL A 483 -22.03 -10.71 -20.46
N LEU A 484 -21.62 -9.54 -20.94
CA LEU A 484 -20.22 -9.16 -21.10
C LEU A 484 -19.91 -7.85 -20.36
N THR A 485 -18.73 -7.78 -19.77
CA THR A 485 -18.10 -6.53 -19.33
C THR A 485 -16.85 -6.31 -20.18
N LEU A 486 -16.63 -5.10 -20.68
CA LEU A 486 -15.42 -4.77 -21.44
C LEU A 486 -14.38 -4.12 -20.51
N THR A 487 -13.14 -4.56 -20.59
CA THR A 487 -11.99 -4.02 -19.85
C THR A 487 -10.83 -3.73 -20.81
N THR A 488 -9.77 -3.07 -20.34
CA THR A 488 -8.61 -2.74 -21.19
C THR A 488 -7.56 -3.85 -21.20
N HIS A 489 -6.99 -4.09 -22.39
CA HIS A 489 -5.79 -4.88 -22.61
C HIS A 489 -4.66 -4.02 -23.21
N SER A 490 -4.52 -2.78 -22.71
CA SER A 490 -3.76 -1.68 -23.30
C SER A 490 -4.39 -1.07 -24.56
N TYR A 491 -3.97 0.14 -24.93
CA TYR A 491 -4.30 0.71 -26.23
C TYR A 491 -3.39 0.16 -27.33
N ASP A 492 -2.07 0.37 -27.21
CA ASP A 492 -1.04 -0.06 -28.17
C ASP A 492 0.24 -0.61 -27.49
N MET A 493 0.11 -1.13 -26.27
CA MET A 493 1.18 -1.87 -25.57
C MET A 493 1.03 -3.40 -25.71
N HIS A 494 0.20 -3.87 -26.64
CA HIS A 494 0.11 -5.27 -27.08
C HIS A 494 0.87 -5.50 -28.41
N GLN A 495 2.14 -5.11 -28.43
CA GLN A 495 2.98 -5.15 -29.64
C GLN A 495 3.50 -6.56 -29.92
N VAL A 496 3.69 -6.87 -31.19
CA VAL A 496 4.17 -8.17 -31.68
C VAL A 496 5.43 -7.94 -32.49
N ALA A 497 6.57 -8.50 -32.07
CA ALA A 497 7.86 -8.28 -32.72
C ALA A 497 7.84 -8.57 -34.24
N ALA A 498 7.07 -9.58 -34.68
CA ALA A 498 6.92 -9.89 -36.10
C ALA A 498 6.19 -8.82 -36.92
N LEU A 499 5.45 -7.91 -36.27
CA LEU A 499 4.65 -6.85 -36.90
C LEU A 499 5.20 -5.44 -36.61
N ASP A 500 5.66 -5.19 -35.38
CA ASP A 500 6.22 -3.90 -34.93
C ASP A 500 7.74 -3.81 -35.05
N GLY A 501 8.42 -4.93 -35.27
CA GLY A 501 9.87 -5.04 -35.39
C GLY A 501 10.58 -5.46 -34.10
N GLU A 502 11.81 -5.93 -34.27
CA GLU A 502 12.71 -6.29 -33.17
C GLU A 502 13.02 -5.04 -32.32
N GLY A 503 12.65 -5.06 -31.05
CA GLY A 503 12.77 -3.91 -30.13
C GLY A 503 11.46 -3.19 -29.82
N CYS A 504 10.31 -3.69 -30.30
CA CYS A 504 9.01 -3.24 -29.83
C CYS A 504 8.84 -3.49 -28.32
N ARG A 505 7.95 -2.72 -27.69
CA ARG A 505 7.65 -2.86 -26.26
C ARG A 505 7.08 -4.24 -25.98
N GLN A 506 7.60 -4.92 -24.97
CA GLN A 506 7.11 -6.23 -24.55
C GLN A 506 6.01 -6.04 -23.51
N GLY A 507 4.75 -6.05 -23.95
CA GLY A 507 3.64 -5.68 -23.08
C GLY A 507 3.79 -4.24 -22.58
N VAL A 508 3.57 -4.03 -21.28
CA VAL A 508 3.76 -2.73 -20.63
C VAL A 508 5.17 -2.54 -20.07
N LEU A 509 6.14 -3.41 -20.35
CA LEU A 509 7.47 -3.28 -19.75
C LEU A 509 8.19 -2.03 -20.25
N GLN A 510 8.99 -1.43 -19.38
CA GLN A 510 9.87 -0.32 -19.73
C GLN A 510 10.88 -0.74 -20.80
N LEU A 511 11.13 0.13 -21.79
CA LEU A 511 12.10 -0.14 -22.85
C LEU A 511 13.54 0.02 -22.33
N GLU A 512 14.48 -0.68 -22.95
CA GLU A 512 15.91 -0.51 -22.65
C GLU A 512 16.34 0.95 -22.91
N GLY A 513 16.88 1.61 -21.88
CA GLY A 513 17.32 3.01 -21.96
C GLY A 513 16.21 4.06 -21.85
N GLU A 514 14.94 3.66 -21.72
CA GLU A 514 13.83 4.57 -21.44
C GLU A 514 13.93 5.07 -20.00
N SER A 515 13.90 6.39 -19.78
CA SER A 515 13.83 6.93 -18.41
C SER A 515 12.49 6.62 -17.77
N GLU A 516 12.43 6.44 -16.45
CA GLU A 516 11.16 6.19 -15.73
C GLU A 516 10.10 7.25 -16.02
N ARG A 517 10.47 8.53 -16.08
CA ARG A 517 9.53 9.61 -16.44
C ARG A 517 8.89 9.41 -17.82
N ALA A 518 9.69 8.99 -18.81
CA ALA A 518 9.19 8.74 -20.17
C ALA A 518 8.29 7.51 -20.19
N TYR A 519 8.67 6.48 -19.45
CA TYR A 519 7.88 5.27 -19.27
C TYR A 519 6.52 5.54 -18.61
N VAL A 520 6.50 6.25 -17.48
CA VAL A 520 5.28 6.67 -16.78
C VAL A 520 4.38 7.44 -17.74
N ALA A 521 4.91 8.43 -18.45
CA ALA A 521 4.13 9.20 -19.42
C ALA A 521 3.54 8.33 -20.54
N ALA A 522 4.31 7.35 -21.05
CA ALA A 522 3.85 6.43 -22.09
C ALA A 522 2.72 5.52 -21.59
N LEU A 523 2.89 4.89 -20.41
CA LEU A 523 1.88 4.01 -19.83
C LEU A 523 0.61 4.77 -19.45
N THR A 524 0.75 5.96 -18.87
CA THR A 524 -0.38 6.84 -18.58
C THR A 524 -1.16 7.20 -19.84
N GLN A 525 -0.46 7.62 -20.90
CA GLN A 525 -1.12 7.97 -22.15
C GLN A 525 -1.85 6.77 -22.78
N ASP A 526 -1.22 5.60 -22.79
CA ASP A 526 -1.80 4.37 -23.33
C ASP A 526 -3.08 3.98 -22.57
N TYR A 527 -3.01 3.95 -21.24
CA TYR A 527 -4.15 3.60 -20.40
C TYR A 527 -5.32 4.57 -20.56
N LEU A 528 -5.06 5.88 -20.48
CA LEU A 528 -6.10 6.90 -20.62
C LEU A 528 -6.76 6.86 -22.00
N GLN A 529 -5.99 6.57 -23.05
CA GLN A 529 -6.54 6.43 -24.40
C GLN A 529 -7.42 5.19 -24.53
N ALA A 530 -7.02 4.04 -23.96
CA ALA A 530 -7.84 2.84 -23.93
C ALA A 530 -9.13 3.04 -23.13
N GLN A 531 -9.04 3.70 -21.96
CA GLN A 531 -10.19 4.01 -21.12
C GLN A 531 -11.18 4.93 -21.85
N GLN A 532 -10.70 6.04 -22.41
CA GLN A 532 -11.55 6.96 -23.16
C GLN A 532 -12.28 6.26 -24.31
N GLN A 533 -11.59 5.39 -25.06
CA GLN A 533 -12.19 4.64 -26.18
C GLN A 533 -13.34 3.74 -25.72
N LEU A 534 -13.19 3.07 -24.56
CA LEU A 534 -14.24 2.25 -23.97
C LEU A 534 -15.40 3.14 -23.48
N GLU A 535 -15.10 4.16 -22.69
CA GLU A 535 -16.10 5.05 -22.05
C GLU A 535 -17.02 5.72 -23.08
N GLU A 536 -16.48 6.13 -24.23
CA GLU A 536 -17.25 6.75 -25.32
C GLU A 536 -18.39 5.86 -25.84
N VAL A 537 -18.31 4.54 -25.66
CA VAL A 537 -19.30 3.57 -26.17
C VAL A 537 -20.07 2.87 -25.05
N VAL A 538 -19.39 2.42 -23.98
CA VAL A 538 -20.02 1.65 -22.89
C VAL A 538 -20.47 2.50 -21.70
N GLY A 539 -20.03 3.76 -21.61
CA GLY A 539 -20.29 4.62 -20.47
C GLY A 539 -19.24 4.42 -19.38
N GLU A 540 -19.63 3.90 -18.22
CA GLU A 540 -18.70 3.67 -17.12
C GLU A 540 -17.94 2.34 -17.33
N THR A 541 -16.62 2.39 -17.17
CA THR A 541 -15.74 1.23 -17.31
C THR A 541 -15.38 0.66 -15.94
N CYS A 542 -15.23 -0.66 -15.88
CA CYS A 542 -14.71 -1.30 -14.67
C CYS A 542 -13.20 -1.01 -14.55
N PRO A 543 -12.69 -0.60 -13.36
CA PRO A 543 -11.30 -0.17 -13.17
C PRO A 543 -10.32 -1.35 -13.14
N VAL A 544 -10.23 -2.07 -14.25
CA VAL A 544 -9.47 -3.31 -14.40
C VAL A 544 -8.42 -3.16 -15.50
N TYR A 545 -7.20 -3.63 -15.22
CA TYR A 545 -6.14 -3.72 -16.22
C TYR A 545 -5.68 -5.17 -16.43
N THR A 546 -5.85 -5.69 -17.64
CA THR A 546 -5.32 -6.99 -18.03
C THR A 546 -3.95 -6.79 -18.68
N TYR A 547 -2.87 -7.28 -18.08
CA TYR A 547 -1.52 -7.09 -18.61
C TYR A 547 -1.29 -7.92 -19.88
N PRO A 548 -0.92 -7.31 -21.03
CA PRO A 548 -0.47 -8.04 -22.22
C PRO A 548 0.65 -9.03 -21.90
N ASN A 549 0.46 -10.29 -22.29
CA ASN A 549 1.34 -11.43 -21.96
C ASN A 549 1.56 -11.67 -20.44
N GLY A 550 0.83 -10.98 -19.56
CA GLY A 550 1.03 -11.00 -18.11
C GLY A 550 2.31 -10.32 -17.63
N LEU A 551 2.94 -9.49 -18.48
CA LEU A 551 4.20 -8.82 -18.16
C LEU A 551 3.94 -7.48 -17.48
N CYS A 552 4.44 -7.31 -16.26
CA CYS A 552 4.32 -6.09 -15.46
C CYS A 552 5.60 -5.82 -14.66
N SER A 553 5.69 -4.63 -14.06
CA SER A 553 6.76 -4.23 -13.14
C SER A 553 6.17 -3.51 -11.92
N PRO A 554 6.91 -3.35 -10.81
CA PRO A 554 6.41 -2.57 -9.68
C PRO A 554 6.04 -1.14 -10.08
N LEU A 555 6.79 -0.53 -11.00
CA LEU A 555 6.48 0.80 -11.52
C LEU A 555 5.20 0.81 -12.36
N SER A 556 4.92 -0.25 -13.14
CA SER A 556 3.66 -0.33 -13.90
C SER A 556 2.44 -0.39 -12.97
N GLU A 557 2.57 -1.15 -11.88
CA GLU A 557 1.51 -1.32 -10.88
C GLU A 557 1.22 0.00 -10.15
N VAL A 558 2.26 0.69 -9.67
CA VAL A 558 2.14 2.01 -9.03
C VAL A 558 1.48 3.04 -9.97
N VAL A 559 1.89 3.08 -11.24
CA VAL A 559 1.32 4.02 -12.22
C VAL A 559 -0.15 3.73 -12.46
N LEU A 560 -0.54 2.46 -12.67
CA LEU A 560 -1.92 2.11 -12.95
C LEU A 560 -2.84 2.35 -11.75
N GLN A 561 -2.38 2.06 -10.53
CA GLN A 561 -3.13 2.37 -9.30
C GLN A 561 -3.30 3.88 -9.13
N GLY A 562 -2.25 4.68 -9.38
CA GLY A 562 -2.34 6.14 -9.38
C GLY A 562 -3.31 6.71 -10.44
N LEU A 563 -3.68 5.91 -11.44
CA LEU A 563 -4.68 6.23 -12.46
C LEU A 563 -6.07 5.65 -12.15
N GLY A 564 -6.26 5.06 -10.96
CA GLY A 564 -7.54 4.53 -10.50
C GLY A 564 -7.84 3.08 -10.88
N VAL A 565 -6.85 2.31 -11.36
CA VAL A 565 -7.00 0.86 -11.53
C VAL A 565 -7.10 0.19 -10.16
N GLN A 566 -8.16 -0.59 -9.94
CA GLN A 566 -8.40 -1.32 -8.69
C GLN A 566 -8.13 -2.82 -8.81
N VAL A 567 -8.14 -3.36 -10.02
CA VAL A 567 -7.84 -4.77 -10.28
C VAL A 567 -6.81 -4.89 -11.39
N SER A 568 -5.77 -5.69 -11.18
CA SER A 568 -4.81 -6.02 -12.23
C SER A 568 -4.67 -7.54 -12.36
N VAL A 569 -4.59 -8.05 -13.58
CA VAL A 569 -4.53 -9.50 -13.83
C VAL A 569 -3.36 -9.88 -14.74
N THR A 570 -2.75 -11.04 -14.46
CA THR A 570 -1.56 -11.57 -15.19
C THR A 570 -1.86 -12.91 -15.84
N THR A 571 -0.87 -13.49 -16.53
CA THR A 571 -0.96 -14.85 -17.11
C THR A 571 -0.36 -15.93 -16.19
N GLN A 572 0.04 -15.56 -14.96
CA GLN A 572 0.53 -16.53 -14.00
C GLN A 572 -0.61 -17.50 -13.63
N SER A 573 -0.36 -18.80 -13.76
CA SER A 573 -1.37 -19.83 -13.47
C SER A 573 -1.56 -20.00 -11.96
N GLY A 574 -2.81 -19.99 -11.50
CA GLY A 574 -3.17 -20.27 -10.11
C GLY A 574 -4.56 -19.73 -9.74
N ALA A 575 -5.05 -20.13 -8.57
CA ALA A 575 -6.21 -19.50 -7.95
C ALA A 575 -5.78 -18.28 -7.12
N ASN A 576 -6.76 -17.49 -6.68
CA ASN A 576 -6.55 -16.29 -5.90
C ASN A 576 -7.28 -16.39 -4.57
N GLN A 577 -6.71 -15.78 -3.53
CA GLN A 577 -7.38 -15.59 -2.26
C GLN A 577 -7.59 -14.09 -2.07
N LEU A 578 -8.83 -13.64 -2.10
CA LEU A 578 -9.19 -12.24 -1.84
C LEU A 578 -9.35 -12.01 -0.35
N LEU A 579 -9.12 -10.78 0.09
CA LEU A 579 -9.20 -10.37 1.50
C LEU A 579 -10.09 -9.14 1.65
N LYS A 580 -11.11 -9.22 2.50
CA LYS A 580 -11.96 -8.08 2.83
C LYS A 580 -11.13 -6.96 3.47
N GLY A 581 -11.24 -5.78 2.91
CA GLY A 581 -10.50 -4.58 3.30
C GLY A 581 -9.02 -4.57 2.93
N ALA A 582 -8.54 -5.48 2.07
CA ALA A 582 -7.17 -5.44 1.55
C ALA A 582 -7.16 -5.44 0.01
N GLU A 583 -7.18 -4.24 -0.56
CA GLU A 583 -7.12 -3.98 -2.01
C GLU A 583 -5.93 -4.65 -2.70
N GLN A 584 -4.82 -4.85 -1.96
CA GLN A 584 -3.65 -5.54 -2.47
C GLN A 584 -3.92 -6.99 -2.92
N SER A 585 -5.01 -7.59 -2.45
CA SER A 585 -5.45 -8.92 -2.90
C SER A 585 -6.08 -8.91 -4.29
N LEU A 586 -6.39 -7.73 -4.87
CA LEU A 586 -6.92 -7.55 -6.22
C LEU A 586 -5.85 -7.30 -7.28
N TYR A 587 -4.58 -7.21 -6.87
CA TYR A 587 -3.47 -6.92 -7.78
C TYR A 587 -2.78 -8.19 -8.26
N GLN A 588 -2.38 -8.17 -9.52
CA GLN A 588 -1.70 -9.25 -10.24
C GLN A 588 -2.39 -10.61 -10.11
N LEU A 589 -3.73 -10.64 -10.16
CA LEU A 589 -4.50 -11.86 -10.04
C LEU A 589 -4.06 -12.90 -11.08
N ARG A 590 -3.93 -14.13 -10.60
CA ARG A 590 -3.54 -15.33 -11.35
C ARG A 590 -4.72 -15.86 -12.16
N ARG A 591 -4.44 -16.42 -13.33
CA ARG A 591 -5.45 -16.92 -14.28
C ARG A 591 -5.08 -18.31 -14.80
N LEU A 592 -6.06 -19.21 -14.85
CA LEU A 592 -5.94 -20.54 -15.44
C LEU A 592 -6.17 -20.45 -16.95
N THR A 593 -5.11 -20.63 -17.73
CA THR A 593 -5.20 -20.71 -19.19
C THR A 593 -6.08 -21.88 -19.62
N VAL A 594 -7.11 -21.59 -20.42
CA VAL A 594 -7.93 -22.62 -21.06
C VAL A 594 -7.46 -22.82 -22.49
N GLU A 595 -6.69 -23.89 -22.68
CA GLU A 595 -6.14 -24.27 -23.98
C GLU A 595 -7.18 -25.00 -24.83
N GLY A 596 -7.03 -24.97 -26.15
CA GLY A 596 -8.03 -25.53 -27.08
C GLY A 596 -8.31 -27.03 -26.92
N ALA A 597 -7.37 -27.80 -26.35
CA ALA A 597 -7.54 -29.23 -26.10
C ALA A 597 -8.04 -29.57 -24.68
N LEU A 598 -8.27 -28.57 -23.82
CA LEU A 598 -8.65 -28.79 -22.43
C LEU A 598 -10.11 -29.26 -22.33
N THR A 599 -10.32 -30.47 -21.84
CA THR A 599 -11.69 -30.99 -21.69
C THR A 599 -12.39 -30.34 -20.50
N ALA A 600 -13.72 -30.46 -20.43
CA ALA A 600 -14.50 -29.96 -19.31
C ALA A 600 -14.12 -30.63 -17.97
N GLN A 601 -13.71 -31.90 -18.00
CA GLN A 601 -13.23 -32.61 -16.81
C GLN A 601 -11.86 -32.08 -16.38
N ASP A 602 -10.91 -31.96 -17.30
CA ASP A 602 -9.57 -31.43 -17.00
C ASP A 602 -9.64 -29.99 -16.47
N LEU A 603 -10.58 -29.18 -16.96
CA LEU A 603 -10.83 -27.84 -16.44
C LEU A 603 -11.25 -27.87 -14.95
N LEU A 604 -12.21 -28.71 -14.59
CA LEU A 604 -12.66 -28.84 -13.20
C LEU A 604 -11.54 -29.34 -12.29
N GLU A 605 -10.81 -30.36 -12.73
CA GLU A 605 -9.65 -30.89 -11.99
C GLU A 605 -8.60 -29.78 -11.76
N ARG A 606 -8.29 -28.99 -12.79
CA ARG A 606 -7.34 -27.88 -12.68
C ARG A 606 -7.81 -26.77 -11.74
N ILE A 607 -9.11 -26.46 -11.72
CA ILE A 607 -9.68 -25.50 -10.76
C ILE A 607 -9.53 -26.04 -9.33
N GLU A 608 -9.91 -27.30 -9.10
CA GLU A 608 -9.81 -27.94 -7.77
C GLU A 608 -8.37 -28.00 -7.27
N GLU A 609 -7.42 -28.42 -8.11
CA GLU A 609 -5.99 -28.43 -7.78
C GLU A 609 -5.46 -27.03 -7.43
N SER A 610 -5.89 -26.02 -8.18
CA SER A 610 -5.45 -24.63 -7.96
C SER A 610 -6.02 -24.04 -6.67
N LEU A 611 -7.28 -24.36 -6.34
CA LEU A 611 -7.93 -23.96 -5.09
C LEU A 611 -7.26 -24.63 -3.88
N GLN A 612 -6.94 -25.93 -3.98
CA GLN A 612 -6.24 -26.65 -2.92
C GLN A 612 -4.82 -26.13 -2.67
N ALA A 613 -4.17 -25.55 -3.68
CA ALA A 613 -2.81 -25.04 -3.55
C ALA A 613 -2.69 -23.73 -2.74
N ILE A 614 -3.81 -23.02 -2.51
CA ILE A 614 -3.85 -21.74 -1.78
C ILE A 614 -4.49 -21.85 -0.38
N GLN A 615 -4.92 -23.06 0.01
CA GLN A 615 -5.39 -23.42 1.35
C GLN A 615 -4.22 -23.95 2.19
#